data_AF-A0A921FN39-F1
#
_entry.id   AF-A0A921FN39-F1
#
_cell.length_a   1.000
_cell.length_b   1.000
_cell.length_c   1.000
_cell.angle_alpha   90.00
_cell.angle_beta   90.00
_cell.angle_gamma   90.00
#
_symmetry.space_group_name_H-M   'P 1'
#
loop_
_entity.id
_entity.type
_entity.pdbx_description
1 polymer ?
#
loop_
_entity_poly.entity_id
_entity_poly.type
_entity_poly.pdbx_seq_one_letter_code
_entity_poly.pdbx_strand_id
1 'polypeptide(L)'
;MSTPMPDSEVERFAIKETVEYQHMARSIHLLGEAVESLDHTISPQMAAGIVATENAWRDMEAEFGLLDGRTVAQISGSKQTTGGFANDRRKARKILGISRRNAYRYPGFQFTESGKIYESVLAVLRVAPELGVSDEDVAQWFLLESPSLDGNRPVDVIDDVAQVLAVFQSRFGTQW
;
A
#
# COMPACT_ATOMS: atom_id res chain seq x y z
N MET A 1 -31.14 -25.53 -31.43
CA MET A 1 -30.80 -24.13 -31.72
C MET A 1 -29.75 -23.71 -30.73
N SER A 2 -28.47 -23.76 -31.12
CA SER A 2 -27.36 -23.29 -30.28
C SER A 2 -27.33 -21.77 -30.30
N THR A 3 -27.33 -21.16 -29.12
CA THR A 3 -27.00 -19.75 -28.91
C THR A 3 -25.59 -19.51 -29.45
N PRO A 4 -25.35 -18.53 -30.33
CA PRO A 4 -24.01 -18.28 -30.83
C PRO A 4 -23.12 -17.79 -29.68
N MET A 5 -21.94 -18.40 -29.55
CA MET A 5 -20.85 -17.86 -28.73
C MET A 5 -20.45 -16.49 -29.29
N PRO A 6 -20.18 -15.48 -28.44
CA PRO A 6 -19.86 -14.14 -28.92
C PRO A 6 -18.53 -14.12 -29.67
N ASP A 7 -18.58 -13.70 -30.93
CA ASP A 7 -17.46 -13.68 -31.88
C ASP A 7 -17.25 -12.25 -32.42
N SER A 8 -16.49 -11.43 -31.71
CA SER A 8 -15.56 -10.41 -32.25
C SER A 8 -14.85 -9.68 -31.11
N GLU A 9 -13.54 -9.39 -31.27
CA GLU A 9 -12.78 -8.54 -30.35
C GLU A 9 -13.38 -7.13 -30.22
N VAL A 10 -14.08 -6.66 -31.26
CA VAL A 10 -14.74 -5.35 -31.33
C VAL A 10 -15.88 -5.24 -30.30
N GLU A 11 -16.72 -6.27 -30.17
CA GLU A 11 -17.78 -6.28 -29.14
C GLU A 11 -17.20 -6.36 -27.73
N ARG A 12 -16.11 -7.12 -27.52
CA ARG A 12 -15.42 -7.18 -26.22
C ARG A 12 -14.78 -5.84 -25.86
N PHE A 13 -14.20 -5.14 -26.82
CA PHE A 13 -13.63 -3.80 -26.64
C PHE A 13 -14.72 -2.78 -26.30
N ALA A 14 -15.83 -2.75 -27.05
CA ALA A 14 -16.95 -1.85 -26.79
C ALA A 14 -17.61 -2.10 -25.42
N ILE A 15 -17.76 -3.36 -25.00
CA ILE A 15 -18.26 -3.69 -23.65
C ILE A 15 -17.29 -3.21 -22.58
N LYS A 16 -15.98 -3.44 -22.75
CA LYS A 16 -14.95 -2.97 -21.79
C LYS A 16 -14.94 -1.45 -21.67
N GLU A 17 -15.00 -0.73 -22.78
CA GLU A 17 -15.07 0.74 -22.82
C GLU A 17 -16.33 1.27 -22.10
N THR A 18 -17.47 0.59 -22.29
CA THR A 18 -18.74 0.95 -21.63
C THR A 18 -18.67 0.74 -20.11
N VAL A 19 -18.06 -0.37 -19.66
CA VAL A 19 -17.91 -0.70 -18.23
C VAL A 19 -16.95 0.28 -17.54
N GLU A 20 -15.79 0.56 -18.15
CA GLU A 20 -14.84 1.55 -17.63
C GLU A 20 -15.47 2.95 -17.53
N TYR A 21 -16.20 3.37 -18.57
CA TYR A 21 -16.93 4.64 -18.54
C TYR A 21 -17.99 4.68 -17.42
N GLN A 22 -18.75 3.60 -17.23
CA GLN A 22 -19.74 3.50 -16.14
C GLN A 22 -19.08 3.57 -14.75
N HIS A 23 -17.93 2.90 -14.56
CA HIS A 23 -17.16 2.98 -13.32
C HIS A 23 -16.62 4.39 -13.06
N MET A 24 -16.10 5.04 -14.11
CA MET A 24 -15.62 6.42 -14.03
C MET A 24 -16.74 7.39 -13.68
N ALA A 25 -17.87 7.34 -14.40
CA ALA A 25 -19.03 8.20 -14.16
C ALA A 25 -19.57 8.02 -12.73
N ARG A 26 -19.67 6.77 -12.26
CA ARG A 26 -20.06 6.48 -10.87
C ARG A 26 -19.06 7.03 -9.86
N SER A 27 -17.76 6.89 -10.11
CA SER A 27 -16.71 7.39 -9.21
C SER A 27 -16.72 8.91 -9.11
N ILE A 28 -16.91 9.62 -10.24
CA ILE A 28 -17.07 11.08 -10.28
C ILE A 28 -18.31 11.50 -9.48
N HIS A 29 -19.43 10.81 -9.67
CA HIS A 29 -20.66 11.11 -8.94
C HIS A 29 -20.49 10.95 -7.42
N LEU A 30 -19.93 9.82 -6.97
CA LEU A 30 -19.65 9.57 -5.55
C LEU A 30 -18.66 10.57 -4.96
N LEU A 31 -17.66 11.00 -5.73
CA LEU A 31 -16.74 12.05 -5.30
C LEU A 31 -17.46 13.40 -5.16
N GLY A 32 -18.37 13.72 -6.09
CA GLY A 32 -19.23 14.90 -6.00
C GLY A 32 -20.06 14.92 -4.72
N GLU A 33 -20.76 13.82 -4.41
CA GLU A 33 -21.52 13.66 -3.17
C GLU A 33 -20.64 13.81 -1.91
N ALA A 34 -19.45 13.20 -1.94
CA ALA A 34 -18.51 13.30 -0.83
C ALA A 34 -18.03 14.75 -0.61
N VAL A 35 -17.73 15.49 -1.68
CA VAL A 35 -17.33 16.90 -1.62
C VAL A 35 -18.48 17.80 -1.17
N GLU A 36 -19.71 17.54 -1.64
CA GLU A 36 -20.92 18.26 -1.23
C GLU A 36 -21.21 18.09 0.27
N SER A 37 -20.89 16.92 0.84
CA SER A 37 -21.09 16.63 2.26
C SER A 37 -20.10 17.32 3.22
N LEU A 38 -19.10 18.04 2.72
CA LEU A 38 -18.09 18.68 3.55
C LEU A 38 -18.61 19.97 4.20
N ASP A 39 -18.45 20.09 5.52
CA ASP A 39 -18.79 21.32 6.27
C ASP A 39 -17.85 22.50 5.95
N HIS A 40 -16.68 22.21 5.37
CA HIS A 40 -15.65 23.19 5.07
C HIS A 40 -15.08 22.98 3.66
N THR A 41 -14.81 24.09 2.97
CA THR A 41 -14.16 24.05 1.65
C THR A 41 -12.74 23.52 1.76
N ILE A 42 -12.43 22.50 0.97
CA ILE A 42 -11.06 22.02 0.75
C ILE A 42 -10.52 22.56 -0.58
N SER A 43 -9.23 22.81 -0.66
CA SER A 43 -8.60 23.22 -1.90
C SER A 43 -8.47 22.04 -2.87
N PRO A 44 -8.44 22.28 -4.20
CA PRO A 44 -8.16 21.24 -5.18
C PRO A 44 -6.84 20.48 -4.91
N GLN A 45 -5.83 21.17 -4.37
CA GLN A 45 -4.54 20.57 -4.03
C GLN A 45 -4.66 19.58 -2.88
N MET A 46 -5.46 19.88 -1.84
CA MET A 46 -5.72 18.93 -0.75
C MET A 46 -6.51 17.71 -1.25
N ALA A 47 -7.52 17.93 -2.10
CA ALA A 47 -8.28 16.83 -2.70
C ALA A 47 -7.38 15.93 -3.56
N ALA A 48 -6.52 16.53 -4.39
CA ALA A 48 -5.55 15.80 -5.20
C ALA A 48 -4.57 14.98 -4.34
N GLY A 49 -4.12 15.53 -3.21
CA GLY A 49 -3.28 14.81 -2.25
C GLY A 49 -3.97 13.57 -1.67
N ILE A 50 -5.24 13.67 -1.28
CA ILE A 50 -6.03 12.53 -0.76
C ILE A 50 -6.18 11.45 -1.84
N VAL A 51 -6.50 11.85 -3.08
CA VAL A 51 -6.62 10.92 -4.21
C VAL A 51 -5.28 10.23 -4.50
N ALA A 52 -4.18 10.98 -4.49
CA ALA A 52 -2.84 10.43 -4.69
C ALA A 52 -2.49 9.38 -3.62
N THR A 53 -2.78 9.66 -2.35
CA THR A 53 -2.61 8.71 -1.24
C THR A 53 -3.45 7.44 -1.44
N GLU A 54 -4.72 7.56 -1.82
CA GLU A 54 -5.56 6.38 -2.07
C GLU A 54 -5.12 5.57 -3.30
N ASN A 55 -4.58 6.21 -4.33
CA ASN A 55 -3.99 5.51 -5.47
C ASN A 55 -2.71 4.77 -5.06
N ALA A 56 -1.83 5.39 -4.27
CA ALA A 56 -0.63 4.71 -3.75
C ALA A 56 -0.99 3.45 -2.95
N TRP A 57 -2.08 3.46 -2.19
CA TRP A 57 -2.57 2.26 -1.51
C TRP A 57 -3.06 1.17 -2.46
N ARG A 58 -3.74 1.55 -3.56
CA ARG A 58 -4.20 0.60 -4.59
C ARG A 58 -3.03 -0.01 -5.32
N ASP A 59 -2.03 0.80 -5.67
CA ASP A 59 -0.82 0.33 -6.34
C ASP A 59 -0.06 -0.66 -5.46
N MET A 60 0.09 -0.35 -4.15
CA MET A 60 0.67 -1.28 -3.18
C MET A 60 -0.12 -2.60 -3.08
N GLU A 61 -1.45 -2.53 -3.02
CA GLU A 61 -2.30 -3.73 -2.96
C GLU A 61 -2.21 -4.55 -4.26
N ALA A 62 -2.13 -3.90 -5.42
CA ALA A 62 -2.03 -4.56 -6.71
C ALA A 62 -0.67 -5.23 -6.92
N GLU A 63 0.41 -4.57 -6.52
CA GLU A 63 1.78 -5.07 -6.74
C GLU A 63 2.21 -6.09 -5.69
N PHE A 64 1.95 -5.82 -4.41
CA PHE A 64 2.48 -6.63 -3.31
C PHE A 64 1.41 -7.31 -2.47
N GLY A 65 0.14 -6.91 -2.63
CA GLY A 65 -0.94 -7.34 -1.76
C GLY A 65 -0.91 -6.64 -0.40
N LEU A 66 -2.09 -6.57 0.21
CA LEU A 66 -2.30 -6.14 1.59
C LEU A 66 -2.83 -7.32 2.40
N LEU A 67 -1.91 -8.05 3.03
CA LEU A 67 -2.21 -9.31 3.70
C LEU A 67 -3.02 -9.09 4.98
N ASP A 68 -3.87 -10.06 5.32
CA ASP A 68 -4.51 -10.13 6.63
C ASP A 68 -3.64 -10.89 7.64
N GLY A 69 -4.00 -10.82 8.92
CA GLY A 69 -3.21 -11.45 9.99
C GLY A 69 -3.16 -12.98 9.90
N ARG A 70 -4.16 -13.61 9.29
CA ARG A 70 -4.20 -15.07 9.08
C ARG A 70 -3.16 -15.48 8.03
N THR A 71 -3.12 -14.77 6.92
CA THR A 71 -2.16 -14.98 5.83
C THR A 71 -0.74 -14.76 6.33
N VAL A 72 -0.50 -13.69 7.11
CA VAL A 72 0.80 -13.46 7.76
C VAL A 72 1.22 -14.63 8.65
N ALA A 73 0.32 -15.16 9.47
CA ALA A 73 0.64 -16.29 10.34
C ALA A 73 1.00 -17.55 9.52
N GLN A 74 0.31 -17.79 8.41
CA GLN A 74 0.55 -18.91 7.51
C GLN A 74 1.93 -18.80 6.82
N ILE A 75 2.25 -17.66 6.22
CA ILE A 75 3.54 -17.48 5.51
C ILE A 75 4.72 -17.54 6.48
N SER A 76 4.56 -17.06 7.71
CA SER A 76 5.61 -17.13 8.74
C SER A 76 5.75 -18.53 9.38
N GLY A 77 4.98 -19.53 8.94
CA GLY A 77 5.01 -20.89 9.50
C GLY A 77 4.56 -20.97 10.96
N SER A 78 3.74 -20.01 11.41
CA SER A 78 3.26 -19.97 12.79
C SER A 78 2.25 -21.08 13.05
N LYS A 79 2.33 -21.72 14.22
CA LYS A 79 1.31 -22.66 14.69
C LYS A 79 0.02 -21.97 15.12
N GLN A 80 0.05 -20.65 15.31
CA GLN A 80 -1.15 -19.86 15.59
C GLN A 80 -1.88 -19.60 14.27
N THR A 81 -3.08 -20.15 14.13
CA THR A 81 -3.92 -20.02 12.92
C THR A 81 -4.80 -18.77 12.91
N THR A 82 -4.68 -17.94 13.94
CA THR A 82 -5.49 -16.72 14.14
C THR A 82 -4.64 -15.47 13.98
N GLY A 83 -5.28 -14.32 13.73
CA GLY A 83 -4.59 -13.04 13.53
C GLY A 83 -3.83 -12.48 14.74
N GLY A 84 -3.88 -13.16 15.90
CA GLY A 84 -3.14 -12.77 17.11
C GLY A 84 -1.63 -12.70 16.88
N PHE A 85 -1.07 -13.65 16.14
CA PHE A 85 0.36 -13.70 15.81
C PHE A 85 0.85 -12.40 15.16
N ALA A 86 0.18 -11.96 14.10
CA ALA A 86 0.54 -10.76 13.37
C ALA A 86 0.34 -9.51 14.24
N ASN A 87 -0.77 -9.45 15.00
CA ASN A 87 -1.02 -8.32 15.88
C ASN A 87 0.06 -8.15 16.96
N ASP A 88 0.51 -9.25 17.58
CA ASP A 88 1.55 -9.22 18.60
C ASP A 88 2.90 -8.78 18.01
N ARG A 89 3.25 -9.29 16.83
CA ARG A 89 4.45 -8.86 16.09
C ARG A 89 4.40 -7.38 15.74
N ARG A 90 3.25 -6.87 15.29
CA ARG A 90 3.06 -5.45 14.95
C ARG A 90 3.25 -4.57 16.18
N LYS A 91 2.61 -4.93 17.30
CA LYS A 91 2.77 -4.21 18.58
C LYS A 91 4.23 -4.20 19.05
N ALA A 92 4.96 -5.27 18.79
CA ALA A 92 6.39 -5.37 19.08
C ALA A 92 7.28 -4.70 18.02
N ARG A 93 6.72 -4.00 17.02
CA ARG A 93 7.42 -3.40 15.86
C ARG A 93 8.31 -4.39 15.11
N LYS A 94 7.88 -5.65 15.09
CA LYS A 94 8.54 -6.76 14.38
C LYS A 94 7.91 -7.07 13.03
N ILE A 95 6.83 -6.38 12.65
CA ILE A 95 6.25 -6.34 11.30
C ILE A 95 5.65 -4.95 11.10
N LEU A 96 5.58 -4.52 9.84
CA LEU A 96 4.89 -3.31 9.42
C LEU A 96 3.41 -3.63 9.23
N GLY A 97 2.52 -2.92 9.94
CA GLY A 97 1.07 -3.10 9.79
C GLY A 97 0.35 -1.76 9.77
N ILE A 98 -0.45 -1.53 8.74
CA ILE A 98 -1.19 -0.30 8.49
C ILE A 98 -2.66 -0.45 8.88
N SER A 99 -3.29 0.61 9.39
CA SER A 99 -4.71 0.64 9.69
C SER A 99 -5.52 1.03 8.45
N ARG A 100 -6.32 0.10 7.92
CA ARG A 100 -7.17 0.33 6.74
C ARG A 100 -8.57 -0.23 7.00
N ARG A 101 -9.61 0.58 6.75
CA ARG A 101 -11.02 0.15 6.82
C ARG A 101 -11.37 -0.64 8.10
N ASN A 102 -10.97 -0.11 9.26
CA ASN A 102 -11.18 -0.71 10.60
C ASN A 102 -10.45 -2.04 10.85
N ALA A 103 -9.43 -2.37 10.08
CA ALA A 103 -8.60 -3.54 10.32
C ALA A 103 -7.13 -3.27 10.01
N TYR A 104 -6.24 -4.03 10.64
CA TYR A 104 -4.84 -4.00 10.25
C TYR A 104 -4.62 -4.81 8.97
N ARG A 105 -3.77 -4.28 8.10
CA ARG A 105 -3.25 -4.94 6.91
C ARG A 105 -1.74 -4.89 6.91
N TYR A 106 -1.12 -5.87 6.28
CA TYR A 106 0.32 -6.07 6.30
C TYR A 106 0.82 -6.04 4.86
N PRO A 107 1.56 -4.99 4.44
CA PRO A 107 2.10 -4.92 3.08
C PRO A 107 2.94 -6.15 2.75
N GLY A 108 2.67 -6.80 1.61
CA GLY A 108 3.31 -8.08 1.26
C GLY A 108 4.81 -7.97 0.98
N PHE A 109 5.27 -6.81 0.49
CA PHE A 109 6.69 -6.59 0.16
C PHE A 109 7.65 -6.83 1.33
N GLN A 110 7.17 -6.72 2.57
CA GLN A 110 8.04 -6.89 3.73
C GLN A 110 8.49 -8.34 3.94
N PHE A 111 7.86 -9.31 3.28
CA PHE A 111 8.13 -10.73 3.44
C PHE A 111 8.98 -11.26 2.29
N THR A 112 10.04 -12.02 2.62
CA THR A 112 10.79 -12.82 1.66
C THR A 112 9.95 -14.00 1.19
N GLU A 113 10.39 -14.69 0.13
CA GLU A 113 9.76 -15.93 -0.35
C GLU A 113 9.66 -17.01 0.73
N SER A 114 10.56 -17.00 1.72
CA SER A 114 10.55 -17.92 2.87
C SER A 114 9.62 -17.47 4.03
N GLY A 115 8.91 -16.35 3.88
CA GLY A 115 8.02 -15.78 4.89
C GLY A 115 8.73 -15.10 6.06
N LYS A 116 10.05 -14.89 5.96
CA LYS A 116 10.82 -14.03 6.86
C LYS A 116 10.62 -12.57 6.48
N ILE A 117 10.95 -11.66 7.39
CA ILE A 117 10.82 -10.22 7.11
C ILE A 117 12.17 -9.69 6.69
N TYR A 118 12.20 -8.81 5.68
CA TYR A 118 13.43 -8.13 5.28
C TYR A 118 14.00 -7.30 6.43
N GLU A 119 15.30 -7.43 6.69
CA GLU A 119 15.98 -6.71 7.77
C GLU A 119 15.96 -5.19 7.58
N SER A 120 15.88 -4.72 6.34
CA SER A 120 15.71 -3.30 5.99
C SER A 120 14.40 -2.74 6.55
N VAL A 121 13.30 -3.49 6.44
CA VAL A 121 12.00 -3.11 7.02
C VAL A 121 12.11 -3.05 8.54
N LEU A 122 12.75 -4.03 9.17
CA LEU A 122 12.96 -4.01 10.62
C LEU A 122 13.83 -2.84 11.07
N ALA A 123 14.87 -2.49 10.29
CA ALA A 123 15.73 -1.35 10.57
C ALA A 123 14.95 -0.03 10.49
N VAL A 124 14.15 0.17 9.46
CA VAL A 124 13.28 1.34 9.30
C VAL A 124 12.25 1.41 10.43
N LEU A 125 11.58 0.30 10.76
CA LEU A 125 10.59 0.27 11.84
C LEU A 125 11.16 0.64 13.21
N ARG A 126 12.45 0.35 13.46
CA ARG A 126 13.12 0.74 14.71
C ARG A 126 13.29 2.26 14.81
N VAL A 127 13.67 2.93 13.72
CA VAL A 127 14.01 4.36 13.73
C VAL A 127 12.82 5.29 13.44
N ALA A 128 11.79 4.80 12.73
CA ALA A 128 10.64 5.61 12.33
C ALA A 128 9.96 6.37 13.49
N PRO A 129 9.73 5.77 14.69
CA PRO A 129 9.12 6.48 15.81
C PRO A 129 9.97 7.64 16.33
N GLU A 130 11.31 7.50 16.31
CA GLU A 130 12.24 8.54 16.75
C GLU A 130 12.18 9.77 15.82
N LEU A 131 11.81 9.53 14.55
CA LEU A 131 11.63 10.57 13.53
C LEU A 131 10.17 11.03 13.39
N GLY A 132 9.25 10.54 14.24
CA GLY A 132 7.83 10.89 14.19
C GLY A 132 7.09 10.39 12.93
N VAL A 133 7.64 9.39 12.23
CA VAL A 133 7.06 8.84 10.99
C VAL A 133 6.08 7.71 11.35
N SER A 134 4.86 7.79 10.82
CA SER A 134 3.83 6.77 11.05
C SER A 134 4.11 5.48 10.27
N ASP A 135 3.48 4.37 10.68
CA ASP A 135 3.62 3.09 9.96
C ASP A 135 3.00 3.21 8.54
N GLU A 136 1.92 3.98 8.37
CA GLU A 136 1.33 4.29 7.07
C GLU A 136 2.29 5.08 6.15
N ASP A 137 3.00 6.07 6.70
CA ASP A 137 3.98 6.85 5.94
C ASP A 137 5.20 6.01 5.58
N VAL A 138 5.66 5.13 6.49
CA VAL A 138 6.71 4.14 6.21
C VAL A 138 6.29 3.25 5.03
N ALA A 139 5.07 2.72 5.07
CA ALA A 139 4.57 1.83 4.02
C ALA A 139 4.53 2.52 2.65
N GLN A 140 4.00 3.73 2.56
CA GLN A 140 3.99 4.48 1.30
C GLN A 140 5.40 4.86 0.85
N TRP A 141 6.27 5.27 1.78
CA TRP A 141 7.64 5.66 1.46
C TRP A 141 8.43 4.55 0.76
N PHE A 142 8.22 3.28 1.13
CA PHE A 142 8.91 2.16 0.48
C PHE A 142 8.64 2.08 -1.04
N LEU A 143 7.52 2.64 -1.51
CA LEU A 143 7.11 2.63 -2.91
C LEU A 143 7.41 3.96 -3.63
N LEU A 144 7.96 4.96 -2.93
CA LEU A 144 8.32 6.23 -3.56
C LEU A 144 9.69 6.11 -4.22
N GLU A 145 9.76 6.49 -5.50
CA GLU A 145 11.03 6.64 -6.20
C GLU A 145 11.94 7.62 -5.45
N SER A 146 13.22 7.28 -5.38
CA SER A 146 14.23 8.09 -4.71
C SER A 146 15.36 8.45 -5.67
N PRO A 147 15.65 9.75 -5.86
CA PRO A 147 16.85 10.17 -6.59
C PRO A 147 18.15 9.61 -5.99
N SER A 148 18.19 9.39 -4.67
CA SER A 148 19.34 8.79 -3.98
C SER A 148 19.50 7.29 -4.24
N LEU A 149 18.55 6.66 -4.94
CA LEU A 149 18.55 5.27 -5.37
C LEU A 149 18.56 5.15 -6.90
N ASP A 150 19.08 6.16 -7.61
CA ASP A 150 19.10 6.23 -9.08
C ASP A 150 17.70 6.10 -9.71
N GLY A 151 16.67 6.60 -9.03
CA GLY A 151 15.27 6.52 -9.45
C GLY A 151 14.54 5.25 -9.01
N ASN A 152 15.23 4.28 -8.40
CA ASN A 152 14.57 3.11 -7.83
C ASN A 152 13.77 3.46 -6.56
N ARG A 153 12.84 2.59 -6.18
CA ARG A 153 12.10 2.68 -4.92
C ARG A 153 12.86 1.92 -3.83
N PRO A 154 12.72 2.28 -2.55
CA PRO A 154 13.32 1.50 -1.45
C PRO A 154 12.92 0.02 -1.45
N VAL A 155 11.73 -0.32 -1.94
CA VAL A 155 11.28 -1.71 -2.10
C VAL A 155 12.07 -2.48 -3.17
N ASP A 156 12.61 -1.81 -4.18
CA ASP A 156 13.39 -2.44 -5.27
C ASP A 156 14.81 -2.80 -4.83
N VAL A 157 15.31 -2.18 -3.75
CA VAL A 157 16.63 -2.43 -3.14
C VAL A 157 16.51 -2.97 -1.71
N ILE A 158 15.39 -3.63 -1.41
CA ILE A 158 14.99 -4.00 -0.04
C ILE A 158 15.99 -4.92 0.68
N ASP A 159 16.83 -5.65 -0.05
CA ASP A 159 17.90 -6.48 0.52
C ASP A 159 19.09 -5.67 1.05
N ASP A 160 19.32 -4.44 0.58
CA ASP A 160 20.38 -3.57 1.07
C ASP A 160 19.90 -2.75 2.29
N VAL A 161 20.04 -3.36 3.46
CA VAL A 161 19.65 -2.75 4.75
C VAL A 161 20.32 -1.39 4.97
N ALA A 162 21.60 -1.26 4.61
CA ALA A 162 22.35 -0.04 4.87
C ALA A 162 21.87 1.09 3.95
N GLN A 163 21.67 0.78 2.66
CA GLN A 163 21.20 1.76 1.68
C GLN A 163 19.76 2.21 1.98
N VAL A 164 18.84 1.29 2.23
CA VAL A 164 17.44 1.61 2.57
C VAL A 164 17.37 2.49 3.81
N LEU A 165 18.09 2.12 4.88
CA LEU A 165 18.08 2.88 6.13
C LEU A 165 18.67 4.27 5.96
N ALA A 166 19.78 4.40 5.21
CA ALA A 166 20.43 5.68 4.95
C ALA A 166 19.49 6.63 4.20
N VAL A 167 18.77 6.15 3.19
CA VAL A 167 17.80 6.95 2.44
C VAL A 167 16.60 7.35 3.31
N PHE A 168 16.11 6.43 4.15
CA PHE A 168 15.04 6.74 5.11
C PHE A 168 15.44 7.87 6.06
N GLN A 169 16.61 7.75 6.69
CA GLN A 169 17.13 8.75 7.62
C GLN A 169 17.45 10.07 6.92
N SER A 170 17.99 10.05 5.69
CA SER A 170 18.21 11.28 4.94
C SER A 170 16.91 12.00 4.62
N ARG A 171 15.82 11.27 4.36
CA ARG A 171 14.52 11.88 4.05
C ARG A 171 13.84 12.47 5.28
N PHE A 172 13.81 11.74 6.39
CA PHE A 172 13.00 12.09 7.56
C PHE A 172 13.82 12.62 8.75
N GLY A 173 15.14 12.45 8.74
CA GLY A 173 16.05 12.89 9.81
C GLY A 173 16.53 14.33 9.68
N THR A 174 16.18 15.04 8.61
CA THR A 174 16.54 16.46 8.45
C THR A 174 15.58 17.31 9.28
N GLN A 175 15.90 17.49 10.56
CA GLN A 175 15.28 18.54 11.38
C GLN A 175 15.96 19.87 11.05
N TRP A 176 15.16 20.89 10.70
CA TRP A 176 15.60 22.28 10.64
C TRP A 176 15.47 22.93 12.02
#